data_AF-A0A1M6X051-F1
#
_entry.id   AF-A0A1M6X051-F1
#
_cell.length_a   1.000
_cell.length_b   1.000
_cell.length_c   1.000
_cell.angle_alpha   90.00
_cell.angle_beta   90.00
_cell.angle_gamma   90.00
#
_symmetry.space_group_name_H-M   'P 1'
#
loop_
_entity.id
_entity.type
_entity.pdbx_description
1 polymer ?
#
loop_
_entity_poly.entity_id
_entity_poly.type
_entity_poly.pdbx_seq_one_letter_code
_entity_poly.pdbx_strand_id
1 'polypeptide(L)'
;MIEFVVCGEGSSDLRHDAFNDYDSPLAIAVRNLLDNWYSEDVLMYMVSRSELSDANKNDKPKRKAYVRGAKNPYPKTVSISAFSACLARKAVEHGDACGAILFEDMDFPSHENRDKYYRAMIAAMHSGFDSENFRMGVPMVPITRSESWMLCLIDDEAAQKSFYENLSGSDNSPNSGKKVLAKMLGCTERENYNVIRSTVESYDWNLLPAPSFIFFKNRLHVVSALMLHEAFPDGLNLENTKIPN
;
A
#
# COMPACT_ATOMS: atom_id res chain seq x y z
N MET A 1 4.89 -20.82 -5.46
CA MET A 1 5.59 -19.56 -5.15
C MET A 1 4.64 -18.40 -5.45
N ILE A 2 4.57 -17.41 -4.58
CA ILE A 2 3.80 -16.18 -4.75
C ILE A 2 4.77 -15.04 -5.07
N GLU A 3 4.61 -14.40 -6.22
CA GLU A 3 5.51 -13.34 -6.68
C GLU A 3 4.78 -12.01 -6.81
N PHE A 4 5.38 -10.94 -6.28
CA PHE A 4 4.86 -9.58 -6.42
C PHE A 4 5.94 -8.63 -6.92
N VAL A 5 5.59 -7.76 -7.87
CA VAL A 5 6.33 -6.52 -8.12
C VAL A 5 5.76 -5.43 -7.20
N VAL A 6 6.64 -4.76 -6.47
CA VAL A 6 6.28 -3.89 -5.35
C VAL A 6 6.90 -2.51 -5.53
N CYS A 7 6.12 -1.45 -5.33
CA CYS A 7 6.62 -0.07 -5.40
C CYS A 7 6.12 0.75 -4.19
N GLY A 8 7.06 1.38 -3.47
CA GLY A 8 6.79 2.34 -2.38
C GLY A 8 6.96 3.80 -2.80
N GLU A 9 6.78 4.75 -1.89
CA GLU A 9 7.05 6.17 -2.14
C GLU A 9 8.54 6.49 -1.97
N GLY A 10 9.15 5.93 -0.93
CA GLY A 10 10.58 6.04 -0.61
C GLY A 10 11.24 4.70 -0.32
N SER A 11 12.54 4.76 -0.02
CA SER A 11 13.31 3.58 0.36
C SER A 11 12.90 3.03 1.73
N SER A 12 12.36 3.82 2.66
CA SER A 12 11.98 3.29 3.98
C SER A 12 10.75 2.38 3.97
N ASP A 13 9.88 2.50 2.97
CA ASP A 13 8.49 2.06 3.13
C ASP A 13 8.34 0.55 2.94
N LEU A 14 8.94 0.00 1.87
CA LEU A 14 8.85 -1.42 1.52
C LEU A 14 10.22 -2.10 1.42
N ARG A 15 11.31 -1.35 1.20
CA ARG A 15 12.68 -1.90 1.30
C ARG A 15 13.73 -0.80 1.40
N HIS A 16 14.46 -0.77 2.51
CA HIS A 16 15.50 0.22 2.79
C HIS A 16 16.66 0.05 1.82
N ASP A 17 16.57 0.72 0.67
CA ASP A 17 17.58 0.82 -0.38
C ASP A 17 18.07 -0.51 -1.00
N ALA A 18 18.72 -0.43 -2.16
CA ALA A 18 19.25 -1.59 -2.88
C ALA A 18 20.50 -2.20 -2.22
N PHE A 19 21.00 -1.60 -1.13
CA PHE A 19 22.28 -1.92 -0.50
C PHE A 19 22.12 -2.55 0.89
N ASN A 20 20.98 -2.41 1.55
CA ASN A 20 20.62 -3.12 2.77
C ASN A 20 19.59 -4.22 2.48
N ASP A 21 19.96 -5.45 2.77
CA ASP A 21 19.20 -6.66 2.42
C ASP A 21 18.02 -6.96 3.36
N TYR A 22 17.38 -5.91 3.85
CA TYR A 22 16.55 -5.97 5.03
C TYR A 22 15.13 -5.45 4.72
N ASP A 23 14.13 -6.33 4.77
CA ASP A 23 12.70 -6.02 4.53
C ASP A 23 12.10 -4.99 5.49
N SER A 24 11.45 -3.93 4.98
CA SER A 24 10.80 -2.95 5.86
C SER A 24 9.67 -3.58 6.69
N PRO A 25 9.16 -2.87 7.72
CA PRO A 25 7.98 -3.31 8.46
C PRO A 25 6.76 -3.69 7.59
N LEU A 26 6.53 -2.97 6.48
CA LEU A 26 5.41 -3.25 5.59
C LEU A 26 5.68 -4.47 4.70
N ALA A 27 6.92 -4.68 4.25
CA ALA A 27 7.30 -5.90 3.53
C ALA A 27 7.16 -7.14 4.43
N ILE A 28 7.58 -7.03 5.69
CA ILE A 28 7.35 -8.05 6.72
C ILE A 28 5.85 -8.32 6.88
N ALA A 29 5.01 -7.28 6.93
CA ALA A 29 3.55 -7.44 7.01
C ALA A 29 2.98 -8.25 5.84
N VAL A 30 3.40 -7.95 4.60
CA VAL A 30 2.96 -8.69 3.41
C VAL A 30 3.35 -10.16 3.50
N ARG A 31 4.61 -10.46 3.83
CA ARG A 31 5.09 -11.84 3.98
C ARG A 31 4.34 -12.57 5.08
N ASN A 32 4.23 -11.96 6.26
CA ASN A 32 3.52 -12.54 7.39
C ASN A 32 2.08 -12.90 7.04
N LEU A 33 1.35 -12.02 6.34
CA LEU A 33 -0.01 -12.34 5.89
C LEU A 33 -0.04 -13.54 4.94
N LEU A 34 0.83 -13.57 3.94
CA LEU A 34 0.88 -14.63 2.94
C LEU A 34 1.32 -15.98 3.53
N ASP A 35 2.33 -16.00 4.39
CA ASP A 35 2.83 -17.19 5.08
C ASP A 35 1.77 -17.78 6.02
N ASN A 36 0.87 -16.94 6.57
CA ASN A 36 -0.26 -17.39 7.38
C ASN A 36 -1.40 -18.00 6.55
N TRP A 37 -1.53 -17.64 5.26
CA TRP A 37 -2.61 -18.13 4.41
C TRP A 37 -2.19 -19.31 3.54
N TYR A 38 -0.92 -19.35 3.11
CA TYR A 38 -0.41 -20.29 2.12
C TYR A 38 0.93 -20.87 2.55
N SER A 39 1.21 -22.11 2.14
CA SER A 39 2.52 -22.76 2.36
C SER A 39 3.50 -22.52 1.21
N GLU A 40 3.38 -21.37 0.55
CA GLU A 40 4.12 -21.03 -0.67
C GLU A 40 5.19 -19.98 -0.38
N ASP A 41 6.38 -20.13 -0.96
CA ASP A 41 7.44 -19.13 -0.86
C ASP A 41 6.99 -17.79 -1.45
N VAL A 42 7.27 -16.69 -0.74
CA VAL A 42 6.95 -15.32 -1.16
C VAL A 42 8.19 -14.63 -1.72
N LEU A 43 8.07 -14.04 -2.91
CA LEU A 43 9.12 -13.22 -3.52
C LEU A 43 8.58 -11.84 -3.89
N MET A 44 9.30 -10.79 -3.48
CA MET A 44 8.95 -9.40 -3.76
C MET A 44 10.06 -8.71 -4.55
N TYR A 45 9.74 -8.24 -5.75
CA TYR A 45 10.62 -7.50 -6.64
C TYR A 45 10.36 -6.00 -6.50
N MET A 46 11.35 -5.27 -5.99
CA MET A 46 11.21 -3.83 -5.76
C MET A 46 11.42 -3.03 -7.03
N VAL A 47 10.50 -2.11 -7.32
CA VAL A 47 10.60 -1.12 -8.39
C VAL A 47 10.50 0.28 -7.79
N SER A 48 11.43 1.16 -8.13
CA SER A 48 11.45 2.53 -7.65
C SER A 48 10.43 3.42 -8.37
N ARG A 49 10.04 4.53 -7.73
CA ARG A 49 9.21 5.57 -8.36
C ARG A 49 9.86 6.19 -9.58
N SER A 50 11.19 6.33 -9.58
CA SER A 50 11.96 6.79 -10.74
C SER A 50 11.77 5.85 -11.93
N GLU A 51 11.87 4.54 -11.72
CA GLU A 51 11.68 3.55 -12.78
C GLU A 51 10.27 3.61 -13.36
N LEU A 52 9.24 3.72 -12.53
CA LEU A 52 7.86 3.88 -13.01
C LEU A 52 7.66 5.21 -13.76
N SER A 53 8.26 6.30 -13.28
CA SER A 53 8.20 7.61 -13.92
C SER A 53 8.85 7.60 -15.30
N ASP A 54 10.01 6.96 -15.42
CA ASP A 54 10.74 6.86 -16.68
C ASP A 54 10.05 5.94 -17.68
N ALA A 55 9.48 4.82 -17.22
CA ALA A 55 8.61 3.97 -18.04
C ALA A 55 7.40 4.76 -18.58
N ASN A 56 6.73 5.54 -17.73
CA ASN A 56 5.59 6.35 -18.13
C ASN A 56 5.95 7.43 -19.18
N LYS A 57 7.14 8.02 -19.11
CA LYS A 57 7.61 9.00 -20.11
C LYS A 57 7.86 8.38 -21.47
N ASN A 58 8.33 7.14 -21.49
CA ASN A 58 8.67 6.40 -22.71
C ASN A 58 7.43 5.83 -23.42
N ASP A 59 6.37 5.53 -22.67
CA ASP A 59 5.16 4.87 -23.17
C ASP A 59 4.04 5.80 -23.68
N LYS A 60 4.30 7.10 -23.90
CA LYS A 60 3.28 8.13 -24.22
C LYS A 60 2.15 7.59 -25.14
N PRO A 61 0.95 7.29 -24.60
CA PRO A 61 -0.17 6.96 -25.45
C PRO A 61 -0.65 8.21 -26.19
N LYS A 62 -1.22 8.05 -27.39
CA LYS A 62 -1.82 9.13 -28.17
C LYS A 62 -2.80 9.90 -27.26
N ARG A 63 -2.50 11.18 -27.01
CA ARG A 63 -3.30 12.07 -26.14
C ARG A 63 -4.80 11.89 -26.42
N LYS A 64 -5.54 11.27 -25.50
CA LYS A 64 -7.00 11.38 -25.51
C LYS A 64 -7.35 12.85 -25.25
N ALA A 65 -8.30 13.38 -26.02
CA ALA A 65 -8.75 14.75 -25.90
C ALA A 65 -9.22 14.99 -24.45
N TYR A 66 -8.46 15.78 -23.70
CA TYR A 66 -8.89 16.23 -22.39
C TYR A 66 -10.08 17.18 -22.59
N VAL A 67 -11.19 16.93 -21.92
CA VAL A 67 -12.30 17.90 -21.88
C VAL A 67 -11.76 19.14 -21.16
N ARG A 68 -11.48 20.21 -21.92
CA ARG A 68 -11.06 21.50 -21.37
C ARG A 68 -12.09 21.96 -20.35
N GLY A 69 -11.66 22.19 -19.11
CA GLY A 69 -12.49 22.78 -18.04
C GLY A 69 -12.85 21.85 -16.89
N ALA A 70 -12.69 20.53 -17.03
CA ALA A 70 -12.87 19.60 -15.91
C ALA A 70 -11.65 19.67 -14.97
N LYS A 71 -11.80 20.33 -13.81
CA LYS A 71 -10.78 20.29 -12.75
C LYS A 71 -10.84 18.92 -12.07
N ASN A 72 -9.73 18.16 -12.11
CA ASN A 72 -9.59 17.00 -11.24
C ASN A 72 -9.43 17.53 -9.79
N PRO A 73 -10.35 17.20 -8.86
CA PRO A 73 -10.25 17.66 -7.48
C PRO A 73 -9.00 17.14 -6.77
N TYR A 74 -8.43 16.02 -7.23
CA TYR A 74 -7.28 15.36 -6.60
C TYR A 74 -6.16 15.13 -7.63
N PRO A 75 -5.32 16.15 -7.95
CA PRO A 75 -4.29 16.03 -8.99
C PRO A 75 -3.34 14.82 -8.83
N LYS A 76 -3.03 14.42 -7.60
CA LYS A 76 -2.17 13.26 -7.27
C LYS A 76 -2.72 11.93 -7.85
N THR A 77 -4.04 11.82 -8.02
CA THR A 77 -4.67 10.63 -8.59
C THR A 77 -4.23 10.34 -10.03
N VAL A 78 -3.87 11.37 -10.80
CA VAL A 78 -3.40 11.18 -12.19
C VAL A 78 -2.06 10.46 -12.22
N SER A 79 -1.10 10.88 -11.38
CA SER A 79 0.21 10.22 -11.30
C SER A 79 0.10 8.82 -10.74
N ILE A 80 -0.77 8.61 -9.74
CA ILE A 80 -0.96 7.29 -9.11
C ILE A 80 -1.56 6.28 -10.08
N SER A 81 -2.55 6.70 -10.88
CA SER A 81 -3.10 5.86 -11.94
C SER A 81 -2.04 5.48 -12.97
N ALA A 82 -1.20 6.44 -13.39
CA ALA A 82 -0.10 6.17 -14.32
C ALA A 82 0.96 5.22 -13.73
N PHE A 83 1.31 5.38 -12.46
CA PHE A 83 2.23 4.47 -11.78
C PHE A 83 1.68 3.05 -11.66
N SER A 84 0.39 2.92 -11.35
CA SER A 84 -0.27 1.61 -11.27
C SER A 84 -0.27 0.89 -12.62
N ALA A 85 -0.52 1.62 -13.72
CA ALA A 85 -0.41 1.07 -15.07
C ALA A 85 1.02 0.61 -15.38
N CYS A 86 2.04 1.43 -15.08
CA CYS A 86 3.44 1.04 -15.29
C CYS A 86 3.84 -0.17 -14.44
N LEU A 87 3.37 -0.24 -13.20
CA LEU A 87 3.65 -1.36 -12.29
C LEU A 87 2.97 -2.65 -12.76
N ALA A 88 1.75 -2.59 -13.31
CA ALA A 88 1.11 -3.74 -13.96
C ALA A 88 1.94 -4.28 -15.12
N ARG A 89 2.44 -3.41 -16.00
CA ARG A 89 3.32 -3.84 -17.11
C ARG A 89 4.59 -4.50 -16.59
N LYS A 90 5.19 -3.97 -15.51
CA LYS A 90 6.34 -4.59 -14.83
C LYS A 90 5.99 -5.97 -14.26
N ALA A 91 4.85 -6.14 -13.61
CA ALA A 91 4.42 -7.45 -13.12
C ALA A 91 4.28 -8.48 -14.26
N VAL A 92 3.68 -8.08 -15.40
CA VAL A 92 3.57 -8.95 -16.59
C VAL A 92 4.95 -9.33 -17.16
N GLU A 93 5.95 -8.44 -17.11
CA GLU A 93 7.33 -8.77 -17.51
C GLU A 93 7.96 -9.87 -16.62
N HIS A 94 7.54 -9.99 -15.35
CA HIS A 94 8.01 -11.03 -14.43
C HIS A 94 7.28 -12.37 -14.62
N GLY A 95 6.01 -12.35 -15.05
CA GLY A 95 5.26 -13.55 -15.44
C GLY A 95 3.75 -13.41 -15.29
N ASP A 96 3.01 -14.34 -15.91
CA ASP A 96 1.54 -14.30 -15.97
C ASP A 96 0.85 -14.46 -14.61
N ALA A 97 1.55 -15.00 -13.61
CA ALA A 97 1.06 -15.19 -12.24
C ALA A 97 1.65 -14.18 -11.23
N CYS A 98 2.38 -13.16 -11.70
CA CYS A 98 2.99 -12.15 -10.84
C CYS A 98 1.97 -11.04 -10.50
N GLY A 99 1.82 -10.72 -9.22
CA GLY A 99 0.97 -9.63 -8.73
C GLY A 99 1.69 -8.28 -8.69
N ALA A 100 0.95 -7.20 -8.44
CA ALA A 100 1.52 -5.87 -8.25
C ALA A 100 1.01 -5.20 -6.97
N ILE A 101 1.91 -4.72 -6.11
CA ILE A 101 1.57 -3.94 -4.91
C ILE A 101 2.09 -2.52 -5.06
N LEU A 102 1.19 -1.55 -5.10
CA LEU A 102 1.55 -0.13 -5.09
C LEU A 102 1.23 0.49 -3.74
N PHE A 103 2.26 0.94 -3.04
CA PHE A 103 2.14 1.68 -1.79
C PHE A 103 2.23 3.19 -2.01
N GLU A 104 1.37 3.92 -1.29
CA GLU A 104 1.34 5.37 -1.27
C GLU A 104 0.83 5.87 0.08
N ASP A 105 1.59 6.74 0.74
CA ASP A 105 1.09 7.42 1.93
C ASP A 105 0.02 8.46 1.55
N MET A 106 -0.96 8.59 2.43
CA MET A 106 -2.07 9.50 2.25
C MET A 106 -1.72 10.89 2.81
N ASP A 107 -0.91 11.63 2.07
CA ASP A 107 -0.72 13.07 2.31
C ASP A 107 -1.94 13.87 1.86
N PHE A 108 -3.00 13.84 2.68
CA PHE A 108 -4.24 14.54 2.39
C PHE A 108 -4.19 16.00 2.90
N PRO A 109 -4.67 16.98 2.11
CA PRO A 109 -4.81 18.35 2.58
C PRO A 109 -5.83 18.43 3.74
N SER A 110 -5.53 19.23 4.77
CA SER A 110 -6.36 19.33 6.00
C SER A 110 -7.80 19.82 5.77
N HIS A 111 -8.11 20.38 4.60
CA HIS A 111 -9.43 20.88 4.23
C HIS A 111 -10.24 19.90 3.37
N GLU A 112 -9.64 18.78 2.95
CA GLU A 112 -10.32 17.76 2.15
C GLU A 112 -11.03 16.74 3.03
N ASN A 113 -12.11 16.16 2.50
CA ASN A 113 -12.75 15.02 3.14
C ASN A 113 -11.84 13.79 2.99
N ARG A 114 -11.31 13.30 4.12
CA ARG A 114 -10.37 12.18 4.21
C ARG A 114 -10.89 10.94 3.47
N ASP A 115 -12.09 10.47 3.80
CA ASP A 115 -12.64 9.23 3.24
C ASP A 115 -12.83 9.34 1.72
N LYS A 116 -13.26 10.51 1.24
CA LYS A 116 -13.40 10.78 -0.19
C LYS A 116 -12.05 10.79 -0.90
N TYR A 117 -11.03 11.40 -0.30
CA TYR A 117 -9.67 11.38 -0.84
C TYR A 117 -9.10 9.96 -0.87
N TYR A 118 -9.26 9.20 0.21
CA TYR A 118 -8.84 7.81 0.31
C TYR A 118 -9.47 6.96 -0.81
N ARG A 119 -10.79 7.04 -0.98
CA ARG A 119 -11.49 6.33 -2.08
C ARG A 119 -11.02 6.77 -3.46
N ALA A 120 -10.73 8.05 -3.65
CA ALA A 120 -10.21 8.54 -4.92
C ALA A 120 -8.81 8.00 -5.23
N MET A 121 -7.96 7.83 -4.22
CA MET A 121 -6.62 7.23 -4.37
C MET A 121 -6.72 5.75 -4.75
N ILE A 122 -7.53 4.98 -4.03
CA ILE A 122 -7.78 3.56 -4.33
C ILE A 122 -8.37 3.39 -5.74
N ALA A 123 -9.38 4.18 -6.09
CA ALA A 123 -10.00 4.16 -7.41
C ALA A 123 -9.00 4.54 -8.53
N ALA A 124 -8.09 5.46 -8.27
CA ALA A 124 -7.05 5.83 -9.22
C ALA A 124 -6.06 4.69 -9.46
N MET A 125 -5.65 3.97 -8.40
CA MET A 125 -4.77 2.81 -8.54
C MET A 125 -5.44 1.70 -9.35
N HIS A 126 -6.68 1.35 -9.01
CA HIS A 126 -7.45 0.38 -9.78
C HIS A 126 -7.66 0.80 -11.23
N SER A 127 -8.00 2.05 -11.49
CA SER A 127 -8.12 2.58 -12.86
C SER A 127 -6.83 2.40 -13.66
N GLY A 128 -5.68 2.60 -13.02
CA GLY A 128 -4.38 2.34 -13.65
C GLY A 128 -4.16 0.87 -13.97
N PHE A 129 -4.39 -0.04 -13.01
CA PHE A 129 -4.29 -1.48 -13.24
C PHE A 129 -5.28 -1.97 -14.32
N ASP A 130 -6.53 -1.52 -14.26
CA ASP A 130 -7.58 -1.88 -15.21
C ASP A 130 -7.27 -1.36 -16.62
N SER A 131 -6.56 -0.23 -16.76
CA SER A 131 -6.15 0.29 -18.08
C SER A 131 -5.18 -0.63 -18.82
N GLU A 132 -4.51 -1.53 -18.09
CA GLU A 132 -3.62 -2.57 -18.61
C GLU A 132 -4.30 -3.96 -18.59
N ASN A 133 -5.61 -4.03 -18.32
CA ASN A 133 -6.37 -5.27 -18.09
C ASN A 133 -5.77 -6.16 -16.97
N PHE A 134 -5.09 -5.55 -16.00
CA PHE A 134 -4.35 -6.26 -14.97
C PHE A 134 -5.18 -6.44 -13.69
N ARG A 135 -5.59 -7.68 -13.41
CA ARG A 135 -6.52 -7.99 -12.29
C ARG A 135 -5.82 -8.25 -10.96
N MET A 136 -4.50 -8.47 -10.98
CA MET A 136 -3.68 -8.83 -9.81
C MET A 136 -3.01 -7.62 -9.13
N GLY A 137 -3.60 -6.43 -9.32
CA GLY A 137 -3.16 -5.20 -8.66
C GLY A 137 -3.75 -5.06 -7.25
N VAL A 138 -2.89 -4.66 -6.30
CA VAL A 138 -3.19 -4.47 -4.88
C VAL A 138 -2.78 -3.05 -4.45
N PRO A 139 -3.74 -2.13 -4.29
CA PRO A 139 -3.49 -0.85 -3.64
C PRO A 139 -3.13 -1.03 -2.16
N MET A 140 -2.03 -0.44 -1.72
CA MET A 140 -1.58 -0.42 -0.32
C MET A 140 -1.52 1.03 0.18
N VAL A 141 -2.66 1.55 0.63
CA VAL A 141 -2.78 2.95 1.05
C VAL A 141 -3.21 2.97 2.51
N PRO A 142 -2.32 3.30 3.46
CA PRO A 142 -2.73 3.58 4.83
C PRO A 142 -3.51 4.90 4.87
N ILE A 143 -4.59 4.95 5.65
CA ILE A 143 -5.21 6.24 5.96
C ILE A 143 -4.27 7.02 6.89
N THR A 144 -4.07 8.29 6.53
CA THR A 144 -3.02 9.14 7.08
C THR A 144 -1.64 8.70 6.60
N ARG A 145 -0.96 7.76 7.27
CA ARG A 145 0.38 7.26 6.91
C ARG A 145 0.61 5.87 7.49
N SER A 146 1.62 5.15 7.01
CA SER A 146 1.94 3.81 7.49
C SER A 146 2.24 3.69 9.00
N GLU A 147 2.65 4.78 9.68
CA GLU A 147 2.78 4.76 11.14
C GLU A 147 1.44 4.49 11.84
N SER A 148 0.29 4.80 11.22
CA SER A 148 -1.02 4.50 11.81
C SER A 148 -1.22 3.00 11.98
N TRP A 149 -0.82 2.19 11.00
CA TRP A 149 -0.84 0.74 11.10
C TRP A 149 0.12 0.24 12.17
N MET A 150 1.35 0.76 12.22
CA MET A 150 2.32 0.35 13.26
C MET A 150 1.79 0.64 14.67
N LEU A 151 1.14 1.78 14.87
CA LEU A 151 0.50 2.13 16.14
C LEU A 151 -0.65 1.18 16.48
N CYS A 152 -1.48 0.80 15.51
CA CYS A 152 -2.52 -0.21 15.71
C CYS A 152 -1.97 -1.59 16.11
N LEU A 153 -0.77 -1.91 15.61
CA LEU A 153 -0.09 -3.17 15.86
C LEU A 153 0.42 -3.25 17.30
N ILE A 154 1.10 -2.20 17.77
CA ILE A 154 1.79 -2.20 19.07
C ILE A 154 0.94 -1.74 20.24
N ASP A 155 -0.14 -1.01 20.00
CA ASP A 155 -1.05 -0.61 21.06
C ASP A 155 -1.92 -1.79 21.46
N ASP A 156 -1.91 -2.19 22.74
CA ASP A 156 -2.78 -3.25 23.25
C ASP A 156 -4.21 -2.76 23.50
N GLU A 157 -4.44 -1.43 23.56
CA GLU A 157 -5.77 -0.86 23.77
C GLU A 157 -6.63 -0.93 22.50
N ALA A 158 -7.39 -2.02 22.36
CA ALA A 158 -8.27 -2.28 21.22
C ALA A 158 -9.22 -1.11 20.85
N ALA A 159 -9.64 -0.29 21.83
CA ALA A 159 -10.50 0.86 21.61
C ALA A 159 -9.84 2.00 20.81
N GLN A 160 -8.51 2.07 20.79
CA GLN A 160 -7.76 3.15 20.14
C GLN A 160 -7.18 2.77 18.77
N LYS A 161 -7.30 1.51 18.34
CA LYS A 161 -6.62 1.06 17.11
C LYS A 161 -7.14 1.79 15.87
N SER A 162 -8.44 1.85 15.63
CA SER A 162 -8.97 2.65 14.51
C SER A 162 -8.80 4.18 14.69
N PHE A 163 -8.49 4.65 15.90
CA PHE A 163 -8.22 6.06 16.15
C PHE A 163 -6.90 6.51 15.51
N TYR A 164 -5.90 5.64 15.36
CA TYR A 164 -4.62 6.01 14.77
C TYR A 164 -4.72 6.41 13.29
N GLU A 165 -5.71 5.89 12.55
CA GLU A 165 -6.00 6.36 11.19
C GLU A 165 -6.58 7.79 11.16
N ASN A 166 -7.02 8.33 12.31
CA ASN A 166 -7.51 9.70 12.44
C ASN A 166 -6.43 10.73 12.81
N LEU A 167 -5.18 10.29 12.99
CA LEU A 167 -4.05 11.19 13.26
C LEU A 167 -3.84 12.21 12.13
N SER A 168 -3.03 13.23 12.43
CA SER A 168 -2.64 14.22 11.44
C SER A 168 -1.59 13.65 10.49
N GLY A 169 -1.78 13.85 9.19
CA GLY A 169 -0.77 13.53 8.17
C GLY A 169 0.39 14.52 8.11
N SER A 170 0.37 15.60 8.91
CA SER A 170 1.44 16.60 8.93
C SER A 170 2.54 16.22 9.92
N ASP A 171 3.79 16.13 9.45
CA ASP A 171 4.98 15.94 10.31
C ASP A 171 5.15 17.08 11.33
N ASN A 172 4.65 18.27 11.01
CA ASN A 172 4.69 19.44 11.89
C ASN A 172 3.64 19.38 13.02
N SER A 173 2.70 18.43 12.97
CA SER A 173 1.76 18.22 14.07
C SER A 173 2.52 17.84 15.35
N PRO A 174 2.11 18.34 16.53
CA PRO A 174 2.64 17.85 17.80
C PRO A 174 2.30 16.37 18.03
N ASN A 175 1.23 15.88 17.39
CA ASN A 175 0.76 14.50 17.45
C ASN A 175 0.84 13.84 16.05
N SER A 176 1.96 14.01 15.34
CA SER A 176 2.21 13.28 14.09
C SER A 176 2.40 11.79 14.37
N GLY A 177 2.06 10.92 13.41
CA GLY A 177 2.23 9.46 13.56
C GLY A 177 3.65 9.07 13.97
N LYS A 178 4.67 9.68 13.35
CA LYS A 178 6.10 9.46 13.68
C LYS A 178 6.44 9.76 15.14
N LYS A 179 5.93 10.89 15.67
CA LYS A 179 6.14 11.30 17.07
C LYS A 179 5.46 10.37 18.04
N VAL A 180 4.21 10.00 17.77
CA VAL A 180 3.45 9.08 18.62
C VAL A 180 4.13 7.71 18.63
N LEU A 181 4.53 7.20 17.47
CA LEU A 181 5.23 5.92 17.33
C LEU A 181 6.57 5.92 18.08
N ALA A 182 7.38 6.96 17.89
CA ALA A 182 8.65 7.11 18.60
C ALA A 182 8.47 7.14 20.13
N LYS A 183 7.44 7.86 20.60
CA LYS A 183 7.10 7.91 22.03
C LYS A 183 6.69 6.54 22.57
N MET A 184 5.85 5.79 21.85
CA MET A 184 5.43 4.45 22.28
C MET A 184 6.60 3.46 22.34
N LEU A 185 7.52 3.56 21.40
CA LEU A 185 8.72 2.71 21.34
C LEU A 185 9.86 3.17 22.27
N GLY A 186 9.73 4.33 22.90
CA GLY A 186 10.79 4.90 23.76
C GLY A 186 12.06 5.29 22.99
N CYS A 187 11.95 5.70 21.72
CA CYS A 187 13.07 6.06 20.84
C CYS A 187 12.89 7.44 20.19
N THR A 188 13.82 7.85 19.32
CA THR A 188 13.65 9.07 18.52
C THR A 188 12.81 8.84 17.26
N GLU A 189 12.29 9.93 16.65
CA GLU A 189 11.56 9.87 15.36
C GLU A 189 12.40 9.28 14.22
N ARG A 190 13.73 9.40 14.29
CA ARG A 190 14.64 8.86 13.28
C ARG A 190 14.87 7.36 13.43
N GLU A 191 14.71 6.83 14.64
CA GLU A 191 15.00 5.44 14.97
C GLU A 191 13.76 4.54 14.92
N ASN A 192 12.57 5.12 14.98
CA ASN A 192 11.32 4.37 15.16
C ASN A 192 11.12 3.23 14.14
N TYR A 193 11.41 3.43 12.85
CA TYR A 193 11.32 2.37 11.83
C TYR A 193 12.31 1.24 12.05
N ASN A 194 13.52 1.54 12.54
CA ASN A 194 14.51 0.51 12.85
C ASN A 194 14.13 -0.28 14.11
N VAL A 195 13.56 0.40 15.11
CA VAL A 195 13.12 -0.22 16.37
C VAL A 195 11.86 -1.07 16.16
N ILE A 196 10.85 -0.56 15.44
CA ILE A 196 9.62 -1.33 15.19
C ILE A 196 9.93 -2.56 14.33
N ARG A 197 10.82 -2.43 13.34
CA ARG A 197 11.27 -3.53 12.49
C ARG A 197 11.76 -4.75 13.26
N SER A 198 12.49 -4.57 14.38
CA SER A 198 13.00 -5.71 15.16
C SER A 198 11.92 -6.44 15.96
N THR A 199 10.67 -5.97 15.94
CA THR A 199 9.56 -6.51 16.74
C THR A 199 8.34 -6.90 15.91
N VAL A 200 8.13 -6.28 14.74
CA VAL A 200 6.94 -6.48 13.86
C VAL A 200 6.68 -7.92 13.43
N GLU A 201 7.71 -8.77 13.34
CA GLU A 201 7.56 -10.19 13.00
C GLU A 201 6.84 -10.98 14.10
N SER A 202 6.90 -10.50 15.35
CA SER A 202 6.26 -11.18 16.49
C SER A 202 4.76 -10.90 16.62
N TYR A 203 4.24 -9.92 15.88
CA TYR A 203 2.84 -9.55 15.91
C TYR A 203 2.03 -10.31 14.86
N ASP A 204 0.78 -10.64 15.19
CA ASP A 204 -0.16 -11.20 14.23
C ASP A 204 -0.83 -10.09 13.42
N TRP A 205 -0.32 -9.88 12.20
CA TRP A 205 -0.86 -8.89 11.27
C TRP A 205 -2.29 -9.21 10.82
N ASN A 206 -2.76 -10.46 10.92
CA ASN A 206 -4.15 -10.80 10.60
C ASN A 206 -5.14 -10.13 11.54
N LEU A 207 -4.73 -9.84 12.78
CA LEU A 207 -5.58 -9.26 13.82
C LEU A 207 -5.58 -7.73 13.83
N LEU A 208 -4.79 -7.08 12.97
CA LEU A 208 -4.68 -5.63 12.94
C LEU A 208 -6.01 -4.98 12.53
N PRO A 209 -6.69 -4.25 13.43
CA PRO A 209 -8.05 -3.78 13.19
C PRO A 209 -8.09 -2.34 12.67
N ALA A 210 -7.22 -2.03 11.70
CA ALA A 210 -7.21 -0.73 11.02
C ALA A 210 -8.03 -0.83 9.72
N PRO A 211 -9.10 -0.03 9.53
CA PRO A 211 -9.96 -0.11 8.35
C PRO A 211 -9.22 -0.13 7.01
N SER A 212 -8.21 0.72 6.82
CA SER A 212 -7.45 0.74 5.56
C SER A 212 -6.53 -0.47 5.40
N PHE A 213 -6.02 -1.03 6.51
CA PHE A 213 -5.27 -2.28 6.48
C PHE A 213 -6.18 -3.47 6.19
N ILE A 214 -7.39 -3.53 6.77
CA ILE A 214 -8.35 -4.60 6.48
C ILE A 214 -8.71 -4.60 4.99
N PHE A 215 -8.91 -3.41 4.40
CA PHE A 215 -9.12 -3.29 2.96
C PHE A 215 -7.93 -3.86 2.16
N PHE A 216 -6.71 -3.42 2.48
CA PHE A 216 -5.48 -3.91 1.86
C PHE A 216 -5.35 -5.44 2.00
N LYS A 217 -5.49 -5.97 3.22
CA LYS A 217 -5.41 -7.39 3.57
C LYS A 217 -6.41 -8.22 2.76
N ASN A 218 -7.67 -7.79 2.71
CA ASN A 218 -8.71 -8.49 1.95
C ASN A 218 -8.39 -8.50 0.44
N ARG A 219 -7.90 -7.38 -0.10
CA ARG A 219 -7.50 -7.30 -1.50
C ARG A 219 -6.31 -8.19 -1.80
N LEU A 220 -5.29 -8.18 -0.95
CA LEU A 220 -4.11 -9.04 -1.06
C LEU A 220 -4.53 -10.52 -1.04
N HIS A 221 -5.38 -10.93 -0.09
CA HIS A 221 -5.84 -12.31 0.03
C HIS A 221 -6.56 -12.79 -1.24
N VAL A 222 -7.50 -11.99 -1.77
CA VAL A 222 -8.20 -12.31 -3.03
C VAL A 222 -7.24 -12.39 -4.22
N VAL A 223 -6.27 -11.47 -4.32
CA VAL A 223 -5.31 -11.48 -5.42
C VAL A 223 -4.37 -12.68 -5.33
N SER A 224 -3.88 -13.03 -4.15
CA SER A 224 -3.04 -14.21 -3.95
C SER A 224 -3.79 -15.51 -4.22
N ALA A 225 -5.06 -15.61 -3.80
CA ALA A 225 -5.90 -16.76 -4.15
C ALA A 225 -6.08 -16.87 -5.67
N LEU A 226 -6.28 -15.75 -6.37
CA LEU A 226 -6.34 -15.72 -7.83
C LEU A 226 -5.03 -16.20 -8.47
N MET A 227 -3.87 -15.76 -7.96
CA MET A 227 -2.54 -16.15 -8.44
C MET A 227 -2.29 -17.65 -8.27
N LEU A 228 -2.80 -18.25 -7.19
CA LEU A 228 -2.65 -19.66 -6.87
C LEU A 228 -3.78 -20.55 -7.44
N HIS A 229 -4.75 -19.96 -8.13
CA HIS A 229 -5.97 -20.65 -8.59
C HIS A 229 -6.77 -21.32 -7.46
N GLU A 230 -6.74 -20.74 -6.27
CA GLU A 230 -7.52 -21.18 -5.11
C GLU A 230 -8.90 -20.51 -5.03
N ALA A 231 -9.77 -21.06 -4.19
CA ALA A 231 -11.05 -20.45 -3.88
C ALA A 231 -10.82 -19.11 -3.15
N PHE A 232 -11.66 -18.11 -3.45
CA PHE A 232 -11.60 -16.86 -2.71
C PHE A 232 -12.04 -17.06 -1.25
N PRO A 233 -11.50 -16.26 -0.31
CA PRO A 233 -11.92 -16.29 1.08
C PRO A 233 -13.40 -15.95 1.20
N ASP A 234 -14.05 -16.50 2.23
CA ASP A 234 -15.49 -16.35 2.44
C ASP A 234 -15.95 -14.89 2.38
N GLY A 235 -16.93 -14.63 1.53
CA GLY A 235 -17.53 -13.31 1.35
C GLY A 235 -16.66 -12.30 0.60
N LEU A 236 -15.46 -12.67 0.12
CA LEU A 236 -14.58 -11.81 -0.66
C LEU A 236 -14.53 -12.21 -2.14
N ASN A 237 -14.36 -11.22 -3.02
CA ASN A 237 -14.09 -11.42 -4.43
C ASN A 237 -13.38 -10.20 -5.03
N LEU A 238 -13.05 -10.26 -6.32
CA LEU A 238 -12.32 -9.20 -7.00
C LEU A 238 -13.09 -7.88 -7.10
N GLU A 239 -14.42 -7.88 -7.06
CA GLU A 239 -15.22 -6.67 -7.21
C GLU A 239 -15.48 -5.98 -5.86
N ASN A 240 -15.83 -6.75 -4.81
CA ASN A 240 -16.08 -6.16 -3.49
C ASN A 240 -14.81 -5.78 -2.70
N THR A 241 -13.63 -6.07 -3.26
CA THR A 241 -12.32 -5.63 -2.74
C THR A 241 -11.67 -4.53 -3.58
N LYS A 242 -12.35 -3.98 -4.60
CA LYS A 242 -11.80 -2.88 -5.44
C LYS A 242 -11.94 -1.50 -4.83
N ILE A 243 -12.97 -1.28 -4.03
CA ILE A 243 -13.22 0.03 -3.41
C ILE A 243 -13.60 -0.23 -1.96
N PRO A 244 -13.02 0.49 -0.98
CA PRO A 244 -13.42 0.36 0.41
C PRO A 244 -14.90 0.74 0.56
N ASN A 245 -15.63 0.02 1.41
CA ASN A 245 -17.05 0.26 1.69
C ASN A 245 -17.29 1.61 2.36
#